data_AF-A0A916YB97-F1
#
_entry.id   AF-A0A916YB97-F1
#
_cell.length_a   1.000
_cell.length_b   1.000
_cell.length_c   1.000
_cell.angle_alpha   90.00
_cell.angle_beta   90.00
_cell.angle_gamma   90.00
#
_symmetry.space_group_name_H-M   'P 1'
#
loop_
_entity.id
_entity.type
_entity.pdbx_description
1 polymer ?
#
loop_
_entity_poly.entity_id
_entity_poly.type
_entity_poly.pdbx_seq_one_letter_code
_entity_poly.pdbx_strand_id
1 'polypeptide(L)'
;MESLPRRLERLEDGLAALPRDYDAMTLGEIDGFIAAIVVCPVEIPQEEWLAHLWRTTDSTETVDPALLADLRERILDHHRLTALGLRAGEEGYAPIVYIEDESGATVWESWASGFGEAMQLRMDSWDAVRITGDAEALTALDGLKELVRIANIEGAPPPTLEALIETAADRIPDWVEILHDWRMAYRPVPVQAPVRVDKVGRNDPCPCGSGKKFKKCCGIAA
;
A
#
# COMPACT_ATOMS: atom_id res chain seq x y z
N MET A 1 21.80 12.94 -14.51
CA MET A 1 21.18 11.61 -14.72
C MET A 1 21.93 10.64 -13.83
N GLU A 2 21.46 10.44 -12.61
CA GLU A 2 22.05 9.42 -11.76
C GLU A 2 21.52 8.06 -12.25
N SER A 3 22.43 7.19 -12.67
CA SER A 3 22.15 5.78 -12.89
C SER A 3 21.52 5.19 -11.62
N LEU A 4 20.60 4.24 -11.77
CA LEU A 4 20.07 3.51 -10.63
C LEU A 4 21.21 3.02 -9.72
N PRO A 5 21.11 3.18 -8.40
CA PRO A 5 22.07 2.59 -7.49
C PRO A 5 22.22 1.09 -7.77
N ARG A 6 23.44 0.56 -7.73
CA ARG A 6 23.76 -0.85 -8.03
C ARG A 6 22.88 -1.89 -7.33
N ARG A 7 22.36 -1.57 -6.14
CA ARG A 7 21.42 -2.45 -5.41
C ARG A 7 20.10 -2.64 -6.17
N LEU A 8 19.59 -1.57 -6.79
CA LEU A 8 18.34 -1.53 -7.53
C LEU A 8 18.52 -2.11 -8.94
N GLU A 9 19.65 -1.85 -9.60
CA GLU A 9 20.01 -2.54 -10.85
C GLU A 9 19.96 -4.07 -10.68
N ARG A 10 20.52 -4.60 -9.58
CA ARG A 10 20.48 -6.04 -9.28
C ARG A 10 19.07 -6.56 -8.99
N LEU A 11 18.22 -5.74 -8.37
CA LEU A 11 16.82 -6.11 -8.15
C LEU A 11 16.08 -6.18 -9.49
N GLU A 12 16.27 -5.18 -10.35
CA GLU A 12 15.73 -5.14 -11.70
C GLU A 12 16.17 -6.35 -12.54
N ASP A 13 17.47 -6.63 -12.57
CA ASP A 13 18.04 -7.79 -13.27
C ASP A 13 17.44 -9.11 -12.76
N GLY A 14 17.25 -9.23 -11.44
CA GLY A 14 16.66 -10.41 -10.83
C GLY A 14 15.18 -10.59 -11.21
N LEU A 15 14.40 -9.50 -11.24
CA LEU A 15 13.00 -9.51 -11.66
C LEU A 15 12.90 -9.89 -13.14
N ALA A 16 13.78 -9.34 -13.99
CA ALA A 16 13.85 -9.66 -15.41
C ALA A 16 14.28 -11.11 -15.70
N ALA A 17 14.93 -11.78 -14.73
CA ALA A 17 15.33 -13.18 -14.83
C ALA A 17 14.20 -14.17 -14.49
N LEU A 18 13.05 -13.70 -14.01
CA LEU A 18 11.89 -14.55 -13.75
C LEU A 18 11.29 -15.07 -15.06
N PRO A 19 10.65 -16.26 -15.06
CA PRO A 19 9.94 -16.77 -16.23
C PRO A 19 8.88 -15.79 -16.73
N ARG A 20 8.62 -15.78 -18.03
CA ARG A 20 7.66 -14.83 -18.64
C ARG A 20 6.22 -15.02 -18.17
N ASP A 21 5.87 -16.24 -17.74
CA ASP A 21 4.56 -16.58 -17.18
C ASP A 21 4.50 -16.36 -15.67
N TYR A 22 5.61 -15.90 -15.05
CA TYR A 22 5.67 -15.52 -13.65
C TYR A 22 5.28 -14.05 -13.51
N ASP A 23 4.02 -13.81 -13.18
CA ASP A 23 3.46 -12.46 -13.06
C ASP A 23 3.91 -11.82 -11.74
N ALA A 24 5.03 -11.12 -11.82
CA ALA A 24 5.63 -10.33 -10.75
C ALA A 24 5.51 -8.84 -11.07
N MET A 25 5.40 -8.03 -10.02
CA MET A 25 5.53 -6.58 -10.15
C MET A 25 6.91 -6.20 -10.70
N THR A 26 6.95 -5.21 -11.58
CA THR A 26 8.16 -4.53 -12.06
C THR A 26 8.83 -3.74 -10.93
N LEU A 27 10.10 -3.32 -11.11
CA LEU A 27 10.80 -2.52 -10.10
C LEU A 27 10.05 -1.21 -9.77
N GLY A 28 9.51 -0.51 -10.78
CA GLY A 28 8.72 0.70 -10.57
C GLY A 28 7.42 0.43 -9.79
N GLU A 29 6.72 -0.65 -10.09
CA GLU A 29 5.54 -1.07 -9.32
C GLU A 29 5.90 -1.44 -7.88
N ILE A 30 6.99 -2.19 -7.66
CA ILE A 30 7.48 -2.53 -6.32
C ILE A 30 7.81 -1.27 -5.52
N ASP A 31 8.43 -0.27 -6.15
CA ASP A 31 8.77 1.00 -5.49
C ASP A 31 7.52 1.75 -5.01
N GLY A 32 6.53 1.93 -5.89
CA GLY A 32 5.26 2.56 -5.51
C GLY A 32 4.47 1.77 -4.48
N PHE A 33 4.46 0.44 -4.61
CA PHE A 33 3.87 -0.45 -3.63
C PHE A 33 4.52 -0.27 -2.25
N ILE A 34 5.85 -0.28 -2.18
CA ILE A 34 6.60 -0.06 -0.94
C ILE A 34 6.32 1.32 -0.34
N ALA A 35 6.28 2.39 -1.16
CA ALA A 35 5.94 3.72 -0.68
C ALA A 35 4.56 3.75 -0.01
N ALA A 36 3.56 3.11 -0.63
CA ALA A 36 2.22 2.96 -0.05
C ALA A 36 2.22 2.15 1.25
N ILE A 37 3.01 1.07 1.35
CA ILE A 37 3.16 0.29 2.59
C ILE A 37 3.72 1.18 3.72
N VAL A 38 4.77 1.96 3.44
CA VAL A 38 5.43 2.80 4.45
C VAL A 38 4.51 3.90 4.96
N VAL A 39 3.72 4.53 4.08
CA VAL A 39 2.80 5.62 4.45
C VAL A 39 1.41 5.14 4.85
N CYS A 40 1.14 3.83 4.79
CA CYS A 40 -0.17 3.24 5.07
C CYS A 40 -0.66 3.61 6.49
N PRO A 41 -1.92 4.08 6.68
CA PRO A 41 -2.49 4.47 7.98
C PRO A 41 -2.60 3.35 9.01
N VAL A 42 -2.44 2.09 8.63
CA VAL A 42 -2.43 0.94 9.54
C VAL A 42 -1.28 0.02 9.12
N GLU A 43 -0.61 -0.60 10.11
CA GLU A 43 0.47 -1.53 9.82
C GLU A 43 -0.05 -2.74 9.04
N ILE A 44 0.70 -3.13 8.01
CA ILE A 44 0.46 -4.35 7.25
C ILE A 44 1.63 -5.30 7.57
N PRO A 45 1.35 -6.49 8.13
CA PRO A 45 2.37 -7.49 8.40
C PRO A 45 3.24 -7.78 7.18
N GLN A 46 4.56 -7.92 7.39
CA GLN A 46 5.54 -8.12 6.32
C GLN A 46 5.17 -9.27 5.36
N GLU A 47 4.84 -10.43 5.92
CA GLU A 47 4.50 -11.60 5.11
C GLU A 47 3.18 -11.44 4.36
N GLU A 48 2.27 -10.58 4.84
CA GLU A 48 1.01 -10.31 4.16
C GLU A 48 1.27 -9.52 2.86
N TRP A 49 2.02 -8.42 2.92
CA TRP A 49 2.26 -7.61 1.73
C TRP A 49 3.29 -8.24 0.78
N LEU A 50 4.28 -8.99 1.28
CA LEU A 50 5.23 -9.72 0.42
C LEU A 50 4.54 -10.76 -0.47
N ALA A 51 3.44 -11.36 0.01
CA ALA A 51 2.67 -12.32 -0.78
C ALA A 51 1.96 -11.70 -1.99
N HIS A 52 1.76 -10.37 -2.00
CA HIS A 52 1.05 -9.66 -3.07
C HIS A 52 1.97 -9.20 -4.21
N LEU A 53 3.29 -9.24 -4.03
CA LEU A 53 4.24 -8.84 -5.08
C LEU A 53 4.25 -9.81 -6.27
N TRP A 54 3.70 -11.01 -6.06
CA TRP A 54 3.54 -12.06 -7.05
C TRP A 54 2.05 -12.18 -7.41
N ARG A 55 1.64 -11.53 -8.50
CA ARG A 55 0.24 -11.48 -8.98
C ARG A 55 -0.26 -12.87 -9.41
N THR A 56 0.62 -13.73 -9.91
CA THR A 56 0.37 -15.17 -10.02
C THR A 56 1.60 -16.02 -9.75
N THR A 57 1.38 -17.16 -9.09
CA THR A 57 2.37 -18.23 -8.92
C THR A 57 2.04 -19.47 -9.77
N ASP A 58 1.04 -19.39 -10.65
CA ASP A 58 0.63 -20.49 -11.54
C ASP A 58 1.57 -20.66 -12.75
N SER A 59 2.82 -20.19 -12.63
CA SER A 59 3.86 -20.44 -13.62
C SER A 59 4.05 -21.95 -13.77
N THR A 60 4.16 -22.38 -15.02
CA THR A 60 4.46 -23.77 -15.37
C THR A 60 5.94 -24.10 -15.18
N GLU A 61 6.77 -23.07 -14.98
CA GLU A 61 8.20 -23.16 -14.77
C GLU A 61 8.56 -23.10 -13.29
N THR A 62 9.57 -23.88 -12.91
CA THR A 62 10.10 -23.85 -11.55
C THR A 62 11.13 -22.73 -11.45
N VAL A 63 10.84 -21.72 -10.62
CA VAL A 63 11.80 -20.65 -10.32
C VAL A 63 12.84 -21.17 -9.32
N ASP A 64 14.10 -20.79 -9.53
CA ASP A 64 15.18 -21.09 -8.59
C ASP A 64 14.86 -20.50 -7.20
N PRO A 65 14.77 -21.33 -6.14
CA PRO A 65 14.53 -20.84 -4.78
C PRO A 65 15.59 -19.84 -4.29
N ALA A 66 16.83 -19.93 -4.79
CA ALA A 66 17.88 -18.98 -4.45
C ALA A 66 17.61 -17.59 -5.05
N LEU A 67 17.07 -17.51 -6.27
CA LEU A 67 16.66 -16.25 -6.89
C LEU A 67 15.52 -15.61 -6.11
N LEU A 68 14.48 -16.38 -5.75
CA LEU A 68 13.35 -15.86 -4.97
C LEU A 68 13.79 -15.35 -3.59
N ALA A 69 14.76 -16.03 -2.95
CA ALA A 69 15.33 -15.58 -1.68
C ALA A 69 16.12 -14.27 -1.82
N ASP A 70 16.95 -14.13 -2.87
CA ASP A 70 17.71 -12.90 -3.15
C ASP A 70 16.78 -11.73 -3.50
N LEU A 71 15.76 -11.95 -4.33
CA LEU A 71 14.73 -10.95 -4.64
C LEU A 71 14.03 -10.46 -3.38
N ARG A 72 13.59 -11.39 -2.53
CA ARG A 72 12.97 -11.07 -1.24
C ARG A 72 13.87 -10.22 -0.36
N GLU A 73 15.15 -10.57 -0.22
CA GLU A 73 16.09 -9.79 0.58
C GLU A 73 16.25 -8.37 0.05
N ARG A 74 16.39 -8.21 -1.28
CA ARG A 74 16.52 -6.90 -1.92
C ARG A 74 15.28 -6.03 -1.78
N ILE A 75 14.09 -6.61 -1.91
CA ILE A 75 12.82 -5.92 -1.72
C ILE A 75 12.70 -5.43 -0.27
N LEU A 76 13.10 -6.26 0.70
CA LEU A 76 13.10 -5.87 2.12
C LEU A 76 14.13 -4.79 2.43
N ASP A 77 15.31 -4.84 1.81
CA ASP A 77 16.31 -3.77 1.91
C ASP A 77 15.78 -2.46 1.32
N HIS A 78 15.13 -2.53 0.15
CA HIS A 78 14.51 -1.35 -0.47
C HIS A 78 13.42 -0.75 0.42
N HIS A 79 12.50 -1.57 0.94
CA HIS A 79 11.49 -1.12 1.92
C HIS A 79 12.11 -0.43 3.14
N ARG A 80 13.17 -1.02 3.70
CA ARG A 80 13.90 -0.42 4.83
C ARG A 80 14.50 0.93 4.45
N LEU A 81 15.15 1.03 3.29
CA LEU A 81 15.80 2.26 2.83
C LEU A 81 14.78 3.35 2.53
N THR A 82 13.65 3.02 1.90
CA THR A 82 12.53 3.96 1.69
C THR A 82 12.01 4.49 3.02
N ALA A 83 11.78 3.62 4.00
CA ALA A 83 11.34 4.04 5.33
C ALA A 83 12.37 4.89 6.08
N LEU A 84 13.67 4.64 5.89
CA LEU A 84 14.74 5.47 6.47
C LEU A 84 14.85 6.83 5.78
N GLY A 85 14.73 6.85 4.45
CA GLY A 85 14.73 8.05 3.63
C GLY A 85 13.62 9.00 4.03
N LEU A 86 12.37 8.52 4.05
CA LEU A 86 11.22 9.32 4.48
C LEU A 86 11.34 9.84 5.93
N ARG A 87 12.00 9.10 6.82
CA ARG A 87 12.28 9.58 8.19
C ARG A 87 13.38 10.62 8.28
N ALA A 88 14.29 10.67 7.31
CA ALA A 88 15.36 11.66 7.28
C ALA A 88 14.82 13.06 6.95
N GLY A 89 13.68 13.14 6.26
CA GLY A 89 13.07 14.40 5.81
C GLY A 89 13.63 14.85 4.46
N GLU A 90 13.60 16.17 4.23
CA GLU A 90 13.93 16.87 2.98
C GLU A 90 14.94 16.14 2.07
N GLU A 91 14.49 15.76 0.86
CA GLU A 91 15.24 15.00 -0.17
C GLU A 91 15.60 13.55 0.20
N GLY A 92 15.01 12.99 1.25
CA GLY A 92 15.27 11.62 1.71
C GLY A 92 14.59 10.54 0.88
N TYR A 93 13.57 10.88 0.11
CA TYR A 93 12.80 9.97 -0.73
C TYR A 93 12.81 10.40 -2.21
N ALA A 94 12.98 9.42 -3.10
CA ALA A 94 12.86 9.62 -4.54
C ALA A 94 12.19 8.37 -5.16
N PRO A 95 11.12 8.54 -5.97
CA PRO A 95 10.46 7.42 -6.62
C PRO A 95 11.31 6.88 -7.77
N ILE A 96 11.18 5.57 -8.03
CA ILE A 96 11.75 4.93 -9.20
C ILE A 96 10.79 5.13 -10.38
N VAL A 97 11.06 6.14 -11.19
CA VAL A 97 10.37 6.42 -12.46
C VAL A 97 11.36 6.37 -13.62
N TYR A 98 10.93 5.82 -14.75
CA TYR A 98 11.77 5.68 -15.94
C TYR A 98 11.59 6.88 -16.87
N ILE A 99 12.50 7.08 -17.81
CA ILE A 99 12.35 8.09 -18.86
C ILE A 99 11.99 7.37 -20.16
N GLU A 100 10.90 7.81 -20.82
CA GLU A 100 10.34 7.15 -22.00
C GLU A 100 11.20 7.37 -23.26
N ASP A 101 11.75 8.57 -23.43
CA ASP A 101 12.48 8.96 -24.63
C ASP A 101 13.46 10.14 -24.42
N GLU A 102 14.01 10.65 -25.52
CA GLU A 102 14.91 11.81 -25.53
C GLU A 102 14.23 13.13 -25.11
N SER A 103 12.90 13.18 -25.02
CA SER A 103 12.17 14.36 -24.54
C SER A 103 12.30 14.55 -23.03
N GLY A 104 12.69 13.49 -22.30
CA GLY A 104 12.79 13.51 -20.84
C GLY A 104 11.48 13.23 -20.13
N ALA A 105 10.43 12.81 -20.85
CA ALA A 105 9.16 12.43 -20.25
C ALA A 105 9.33 11.24 -19.30
N THR A 106 8.83 11.37 -18.07
CA THR A 106 8.92 10.32 -17.05
C THR A 106 7.71 9.40 -17.09
N VAL A 107 7.94 8.10 -17.02
CA VAL A 107 6.93 7.04 -16.88
C VAL A 107 6.71 6.77 -15.40
N TRP A 108 5.63 7.32 -14.85
CA TRP A 108 5.24 7.22 -13.44
C TRP A 108 4.08 6.24 -13.23
N GLU A 109 3.46 5.74 -14.30
CA GLU A 109 2.27 4.91 -14.28
C GLU A 109 2.51 3.57 -13.60
N SER A 110 3.67 2.94 -13.83
CA SER A 110 4.07 1.72 -13.13
C SER A 110 4.17 1.96 -11.62
N TRP A 111 4.77 3.07 -11.20
CA TRP A 111 4.85 3.46 -9.79
C TRP A 111 3.46 3.66 -9.19
N ALA A 112 2.59 4.43 -9.87
CA ALA A 112 1.24 4.69 -9.41
C ALA A 112 0.39 3.41 -9.34
N SER A 113 0.55 2.49 -10.29
CA SER A 113 -0.12 1.19 -10.29
C SER A 113 0.23 0.39 -9.03
N GLY A 114 1.52 0.24 -8.72
CA GLY A 114 1.97 -0.45 -7.52
C GLY A 114 1.51 0.22 -6.22
N PHE A 115 1.54 1.55 -6.16
CA PHE A 115 0.99 2.30 -5.03
C PHE A 115 -0.50 1.97 -4.81
N GLY A 116 -1.28 2.00 -5.90
CA GLY A 116 -2.70 1.68 -5.90
C GLY A 116 -3.00 0.26 -5.42
N GLU A 117 -2.19 -0.73 -5.82
CA GLU A 117 -2.34 -2.12 -5.37
C GLU A 117 -2.11 -2.26 -3.85
N ALA A 118 -1.06 -1.65 -3.30
CA ALA A 118 -0.82 -1.65 -1.86
C ALA A 118 -1.94 -0.96 -1.07
N MET A 119 -2.54 0.11 -1.61
CA MET A 119 -3.67 0.79 -0.98
C MET A 119 -4.86 -0.16 -0.75
N GLN A 120 -5.10 -1.12 -1.66
CA GLN A 120 -6.20 -2.09 -1.57
C GLN A 120 -6.13 -2.94 -0.31
N LEU A 121 -4.92 -3.24 0.18
CA LEU A 121 -4.71 -4.06 1.38
C LEU A 121 -5.37 -3.46 2.61
N ARG A 122 -5.50 -2.13 2.66
CA ARG A 122 -6.12 -1.40 3.77
C ARG A 122 -6.98 -0.25 3.26
N MET A 123 -7.80 -0.48 2.23
CA MET A 123 -8.61 0.56 1.57
C MET A 123 -9.35 1.46 2.57
N ASP A 124 -10.08 0.84 3.52
CA ASP A 124 -10.88 1.57 4.52
C ASP A 124 -10.04 2.41 5.48
N SER A 125 -8.75 2.07 5.67
CA SER A 125 -7.88 2.81 6.60
C SER A 125 -7.52 4.21 6.09
N TRP A 126 -7.54 4.43 4.77
CA TRP A 126 -7.22 5.70 4.14
C TRP A 126 -8.28 6.79 4.39
N ASP A 127 -9.49 6.41 4.81
CA ASP A 127 -10.49 7.37 5.30
C ASP A 127 -10.02 8.14 6.54
N ALA A 128 -9.02 7.62 7.27
CA ALA A 128 -8.45 8.29 8.42
C ALA A 128 -7.92 9.69 8.08
N VAL A 129 -7.28 9.85 6.92
CA VAL A 129 -6.76 11.17 6.46
C VAL A 129 -7.90 12.17 6.40
N ARG A 130 -9.00 11.80 5.73
CA ARG A 130 -10.22 12.62 5.62
C ARG A 130 -10.87 12.89 6.98
N ILE A 131 -10.91 11.89 7.87
CA ILE A 131 -11.51 12.03 9.21
C ILE A 131 -10.70 13.00 10.09
N THR A 132 -9.36 12.96 10.01
CA THR A 132 -8.51 13.88 10.78
C THR A 132 -8.60 15.32 10.32
N GLY A 133 -9.00 15.56 9.06
CA GLY A 133 -9.21 16.89 8.51
C GLY A 133 -7.91 17.64 8.19
N ASP A 134 -6.79 16.93 8.06
CA ASP A 134 -5.52 17.50 7.62
C ASP A 134 -5.59 17.84 6.12
N ALA A 135 -5.48 19.13 5.79
CA ALA A 135 -5.71 19.63 4.43
C ALA A 135 -4.56 19.27 3.47
N GLU A 136 -3.32 19.24 3.96
CA GLU A 136 -2.15 18.90 3.15
C GLU A 136 -2.14 17.40 2.85
N ALA A 137 -2.36 16.57 3.88
CA ALA A 137 -2.45 15.12 3.72
C ALA A 137 -3.63 14.71 2.83
N LEU A 138 -4.77 15.39 2.94
CA LEU A 138 -5.91 15.14 2.05
C LEU A 138 -5.57 15.48 0.60
N THR A 139 -4.91 16.62 0.37
CA THR A 139 -4.46 17.05 -0.96
C THR A 139 -3.48 16.04 -1.57
N ALA A 140 -2.50 15.58 -0.79
CA ALA A 140 -1.54 14.56 -1.21
C ALA A 140 -2.23 13.23 -1.54
N LEU A 141 -3.14 12.78 -0.68
CA LEU A 141 -3.90 11.54 -0.90
C LEU A 141 -4.78 11.62 -2.16
N ASP A 142 -5.49 12.73 -2.37
CA ASP A 142 -6.35 12.91 -3.54
C ASP A 142 -5.52 12.98 -4.84
N GLY A 143 -4.36 13.65 -4.80
CA GLY A 143 -3.41 13.67 -5.92
C GLY A 143 -2.92 12.27 -6.30
N LEU A 144 -2.45 11.50 -5.30
CA LEU A 144 -1.99 10.13 -5.51
C LEU A 144 -3.11 9.21 -6.01
N LYS A 145 -4.33 9.31 -5.46
CA LYS A 145 -5.50 8.57 -5.94
C LYS A 145 -5.84 8.90 -7.39
N GLU A 146 -5.69 10.16 -7.80
CA GLU A 146 -5.94 10.57 -9.18
C GLU A 146 -4.87 10.02 -10.13
N LEU A 147 -3.59 10.01 -9.73
CA LEU A 147 -2.53 9.33 -10.49
C LEU A 147 -2.79 7.82 -10.62
N VAL A 148 -3.15 7.14 -9.52
CA VAL A 148 -3.54 5.73 -9.53
C VAL A 148 -4.70 5.50 -10.51
N ARG A 149 -5.71 6.37 -10.49
CA ARG A 149 -6.86 6.30 -11.42
C ARG A 149 -6.39 6.42 -12.86
N ILE A 150 -5.59 7.43 -13.19
CA ILE A 150 -5.07 7.67 -14.54
C ILE A 150 -4.23 6.49 -15.02
N ALA A 151 -3.35 5.94 -14.18
CA ALA A 151 -2.52 4.78 -14.54
C ALA A 151 -3.34 3.52 -14.90
N ASN A 152 -4.60 3.46 -14.49
CA ASN A 152 -5.48 2.31 -14.67
C ASN A 152 -6.68 2.58 -15.61
N ILE A 153 -6.79 3.75 -16.24
CA ILE A 153 -7.89 3.99 -17.20
C ILE A 153 -7.64 3.29 -18.53
N GLU A 154 -8.72 2.86 -19.17
CA GLU A 154 -8.68 2.51 -20.60
C GLU A 154 -8.78 3.79 -21.44
N GLY A 155 -7.79 4.04 -22.30
CA GLY A 155 -7.76 5.18 -23.22
C GLY A 155 -7.10 6.43 -22.66
N ALA A 156 -7.29 7.56 -23.34
CA ALA A 156 -6.60 8.80 -22.97
C ALA A 156 -7.28 9.49 -21.78
N PRO A 157 -6.50 10.05 -20.84
CA PRO A 157 -7.04 10.87 -19.76
C PRO A 157 -7.68 12.15 -20.31
N PRO A 158 -8.64 12.75 -19.58
CA PRO A 158 -9.24 14.01 -19.99
C PRO A 158 -8.18 15.13 -20.04
N PRO A 159 -8.25 16.07 -21.01
CA PRO A 159 -7.29 17.17 -21.17
C PRO A 159 -7.12 18.03 -19.91
N THR A 160 -8.14 18.07 -19.05
CA THR A 160 -8.10 18.79 -17.76
C THR A 160 -7.02 18.27 -16.80
N LEU A 161 -6.45 17.08 -17.05
CA LEU A 161 -5.42 16.46 -16.23
C LEU A 161 -4.02 16.56 -16.84
N GLU A 162 -3.84 17.18 -18.00
CA GLU A 162 -2.53 17.33 -18.66
C GLU A 162 -1.47 17.91 -17.72
N ALA A 163 -1.79 19.03 -17.05
CA ALA A 163 -0.86 19.67 -16.11
C ALA A 163 -0.52 18.78 -14.90
N LEU A 164 -1.43 17.89 -14.47
CA LEU A 164 -1.15 16.93 -13.41
C LEU A 164 -0.19 15.85 -13.92
N ILE A 165 -0.44 15.31 -15.12
CA ILE A 165 0.38 14.27 -15.75
C ILE A 165 1.81 14.77 -15.98
N GLU A 166 1.97 15.98 -16.53
CA GLU A 166 3.27 16.59 -16.80
C GLU A 166 4.10 16.82 -15.54
N THR A 167 3.46 17.04 -14.39
CA THR A 167 4.14 17.34 -13.12
C THR A 167 4.04 16.20 -12.11
N ALA A 168 3.59 15.01 -12.53
CA ALA A 168 3.33 13.89 -11.64
C ALA A 168 4.61 13.42 -10.93
N ALA A 169 5.70 13.21 -11.68
CA ALA A 169 6.97 12.74 -11.12
C ALA A 169 7.57 13.72 -10.10
N ASP A 170 7.39 15.02 -10.30
CA ASP A 170 7.86 16.05 -9.36
C ASP A 170 6.98 16.13 -8.10
N ARG A 171 5.69 15.83 -8.21
CA ARG A 171 4.73 15.89 -7.09
C ARG A 171 4.71 14.64 -6.22
N ILE A 172 5.03 13.48 -6.80
CA ILE A 172 5.02 12.19 -6.08
C ILE A 172 5.88 12.23 -4.81
N PRO A 173 7.16 12.68 -4.84
CA PRO A 173 7.99 12.75 -3.63
C PRO A 173 7.33 13.56 -2.52
N ASP A 174 6.91 14.79 -2.83
CA ASP A 174 6.27 15.70 -1.88
C ASP A 174 5.02 15.08 -1.26
N TRP A 175 4.16 14.45 -2.06
CA TRP A 175 2.94 13.82 -1.56
C TRP A 175 3.22 12.61 -0.67
N VAL A 176 4.22 11.80 -0.99
CA VAL A 176 4.60 10.66 -0.16
C VAL A 176 5.19 11.16 1.17
N GLU A 177 6.01 12.20 1.16
CA GLU A 177 6.56 12.83 2.37
C GLU A 177 5.45 13.43 3.26
N ILE A 178 4.51 14.18 2.68
CA ILE A 178 3.35 14.72 3.41
C ILE A 178 2.54 13.59 4.07
N LEU A 179 2.26 12.51 3.35
CA LEU A 179 1.53 11.38 3.92
C LEU A 179 2.33 10.63 4.98
N HIS A 180 3.66 10.51 4.81
CA HIS A 180 4.54 9.94 5.82
C HIS A 180 4.51 10.77 7.11
N ASP A 181 4.62 12.09 7.02
CA ASP A 181 4.62 12.98 8.18
C ASP A 181 3.28 12.95 8.91
N TRP A 182 2.18 13.01 8.15
CA TRP A 182 0.84 12.80 8.70
C TRP A 182 0.73 11.44 9.40
N ARG A 183 1.24 10.38 8.78
CA ARG A 183 1.23 9.02 9.34
C ARG A 183 2.04 8.92 10.63
N MET A 184 3.19 9.60 10.73
CA MET A 184 4.02 9.63 11.95
C MET A 184 3.31 10.36 13.11
N ALA A 185 2.50 11.38 12.80
CA ALA A 185 1.66 12.07 13.77
C ALA A 185 0.36 11.30 14.11
N TYR A 186 -0.14 10.50 13.17
CA TYR A 186 -1.40 9.77 13.30
C TYR A 186 -1.30 8.62 14.29
N ARG A 187 -2.13 8.68 15.34
CA ARG A 187 -2.34 7.59 16.29
C ARG A 187 -3.68 6.93 15.97
N PRO A 188 -3.70 5.71 15.38
CA PRO A 188 -4.95 5.01 15.18
C PRO A 188 -5.60 4.74 16.55
N VAL A 189 -6.84 5.18 16.71
CA VAL A 189 -7.65 4.76 17.86
C VAL A 189 -7.89 3.26 17.68
N PRO A 190 -7.51 2.39 18.63
CA PRO A 190 -7.79 0.97 18.53
C PRO A 190 -9.30 0.80 18.36
N VAL A 191 -9.73 0.31 17.19
CA VAL A 191 -11.12 -0.10 17.00
C VAL A 191 -11.31 -1.27 17.96
N GLN A 192 -11.99 -1.03 19.08
CA GLN A 192 -12.35 -2.14 19.97
C GLN A 192 -13.14 -3.13 19.13
N ALA A 193 -12.64 -4.36 19.03
CA ALA A 193 -13.37 -5.43 18.35
C ALA A 193 -14.80 -5.44 18.92
N PRO A 194 -15.84 -5.45 18.07
CA PRO A 194 -17.21 -5.46 18.56
C PRO A 194 -17.34 -6.61 19.54
N VAL A 195 -17.69 -6.29 20.79
CA VAL A 195 -17.87 -7.31 21.82
C VAL A 195 -18.90 -8.29 21.27
N ARG A 196 -18.46 -9.53 20.97
CA ARG A 196 -19.38 -10.62 20.68
C ARG A 196 -20.14 -10.87 21.96
N VAL A 197 -21.30 -10.21 22.09
CA VAL A 197 -22.27 -10.58 23.10
C VAL A 197 -22.91 -11.86 22.59
N ASP A 198 -22.53 -13.00 23.16
CA ASP A 198 -23.25 -14.25 22.94
C ASP A 198 -24.72 -13.98 23.29
N LYS A 199 -25.58 -13.98 22.26
CA LYS A 199 -27.01 -13.78 22.44
C LYS A 199 -27.52 -14.96 23.24
N VAL A 200 -27.77 -14.76 24.53
CA VAL A 200 -28.30 -15.80 25.39
C VAL A 200 -29.67 -16.21 24.84
N GLY A 201 -29.83 -17.49 24.52
CA GLY A 201 -31.07 -18.01 23.98
C GLY A 201 -32.19 -17.87 25.01
N ARG A 202 -33.40 -17.56 24.56
CA ARG A 202 -34.58 -17.38 25.43
C ARG A 202 -34.84 -18.58 26.37
N ASN A 203 -34.39 -19.78 25.99
CA ASN A 203 -34.53 -21.01 26.78
C ASN A 203 -33.26 -21.45 27.52
N ASP A 204 -32.12 -20.78 27.35
CA ASP A 204 -30.85 -21.16 27.95
C ASP A 204 -30.81 -20.83 29.45
N PRO A 205 -29.92 -21.46 30.24
CA PRO A 205 -29.68 -21.09 31.63
C PRO A 205 -29.39 -19.59 31.75
N CYS A 206 -30.05 -18.94 32.70
CA CYS A 206 -29.92 -17.50 32.88
C CYS A 206 -28.53 -17.16 33.45
N PRO A 207 -27.79 -16.20 32.85
CA PRO A 207 -26.41 -15.91 33.24
C PRO A 207 -26.28 -15.27 34.63
N CYS A 208 -27.38 -14.90 35.29
CA CYS A 208 -27.39 -14.40 36.66
C CYS A 208 -27.19 -15.48 37.75
N GLY A 209 -27.00 -16.76 37.36
CA GLY A 209 -26.74 -17.85 38.30
C GLY A 209 -27.97 -18.38 39.04
N SER A 210 -29.19 -17.96 38.68
CA SER A 210 -30.43 -18.39 39.35
C SER A 210 -30.86 -19.83 39.08
N GLY A 211 -30.21 -20.52 38.15
CA GLY A 211 -30.58 -21.86 37.68
C GLY A 211 -31.86 -21.91 36.82
N LYS A 212 -32.52 -20.77 36.56
CA LYS A 212 -33.74 -20.68 35.73
C LYS A 212 -33.41 -20.42 34.26
N LYS A 213 -34.33 -20.76 33.35
CA LYS A 213 -34.23 -20.36 31.92
C LYS A 213 -34.31 -18.83 31.78
N PHE A 214 -33.57 -18.23 30.84
CA PHE A 214 -33.49 -16.77 30.65
C PHE A 214 -34.88 -16.09 30.58
N LYS A 215 -35.82 -16.63 29.80
CA LYS A 215 -37.21 -16.12 29.69
C LYS A 215 -38.03 -16.14 30.97
N LYS A 216 -37.60 -16.90 31.98
CA LYS A 216 -38.25 -17.02 33.28
C LYS A 216 -37.45 -16.31 34.38
N CYS A 217 -36.47 -15.50 34.01
CA CYS A 217 -35.63 -14.74 34.93
C CYS A 217 -35.34 -13.35 34.34
N CYS A 218 -34.09 -13.07 33.93
CA CYS A 218 -33.70 -11.74 33.44
C CYS A 218 -34.43 -11.32 32.15
N GLY A 219 -34.96 -12.27 31.38
CA GLY A 219 -35.76 -11.99 30.17
C GLY A 219 -37.26 -11.78 30.41
N ILE A 220 -37.72 -11.55 31.65
CA ILE A 220 -39.13 -11.24 31.96
C ILE A 220 -39.44 -9.74 31.77
N ALA A 221 -38.43 -8.87 31.82
CA ALA A 221 -38.57 -7.42 31.71
C ALA A 221 -37.86 -6.83 30.47
N ALA A 222 -37.93 -7.55 29.34
CA ALA A 222 -37.48 -7.08 28.03
C ALA A 222 -38.66 -7.04 27.06
#